data_AF-A0AA44XYZ5-F1
#
_entry.id   AF-A0AA44XYZ5-F1
#
_cell.length_a   1.000
_cell.length_b   1.000
_cell.length_c   1.000
_cell.angle_alpha   90.00
_cell.angle_beta   90.00
_cell.angle_gamma   90.00
#
_symmetry.space_group_name_H-M   'P 1'
#
loop_
_entity.id
_entity.type
_entity.pdbx_description
1 polymer ?
#
loop_
_entity_poly.entity_id
_entity_poly.type
_entity_poly.pdbx_seq_one_letter_code
_entity_poly.pdbx_strand_id
1 'polypeptide(L)'
;MKKLTVALSAGLFLSLSAHAASHVGQCVFPKTKVGAGGRLVMTHPIYVFAGPSTSAPKHALTSLAAFTIKADAPGGLVQLVTVPDNDLPNPDSVAGKVIGWAKLSDFDFQELRNCN
;
A
#
# COMPACT_ATOMS: atom_id res chain seq x y z
N MET A 1 20.25 45.03 -47.53
CA MET A 1 19.09 45.60 -46.81
C MET A 1 17.82 44.84 -47.20
N LYS A 2 17.24 44.03 -46.30
CA LYS A 2 15.79 43.70 -46.24
C LYS A 2 15.47 42.83 -45.00
N LYS A 3 15.03 43.54 -43.96
CA LYS A 3 14.02 43.28 -42.91
C LYS A 3 13.74 41.83 -42.44
N LEU A 4 14.12 41.59 -41.18
CA LEU A 4 13.35 41.06 -40.03
C LEU A 4 12.07 40.24 -40.30
N THR A 5 12.02 39.04 -39.72
CA THR A 5 10.87 38.60 -38.90
C THR A 5 11.30 37.56 -37.87
N VAL A 6 11.15 37.90 -36.59
CA VAL A 6 11.25 37.01 -35.43
C VAL A 6 9.90 36.31 -35.29
N ALA A 7 9.89 34.97 -35.23
CA ALA A 7 8.73 34.20 -34.82
C ALA A 7 9.10 33.41 -33.56
N LEU A 8 8.70 33.96 -32.41
CA LEU A 8 8.73 33.31 -31.12
C LEU A 8 7.53 32.35 -31.08
N SER A 9 7.76 31.05 -31.02
CA SER A 9 6.69 30.06 -30.80
C SER A 9 7.05 29.21 -29.59
N ALA A 10 6.61 29.70 -28.44
CA ALA A 10 6.59 28.96 -27.18
C ALA A 10 5.59 27.79 -27.31
N GLY A 11 6.10 26.62 -27.67
CA GLY A 11 5.37 25.36 -27.53
C GLY A 11 5.47 24.87 -26.09
N LEU A 12 4.42 25.14 -25.32
CA LEU A 12 4.23 24.69 -23.94
C LEU A 12 4.39 23.16 -23.85
N PHE A 13 5.43 22.69 -23.17
CA PHE A 13 5.58 21.27 -22.81
C PHE A 13 4.46 20.91 -21.82
N LEU A 14 3.38 20.30 -22.32
CA LEU A 14 2.41 19.59 -21.47
C LEU A 14 2.99 18.23 -21.09
N SER A 15 4.02 18.21 -20.25
CA SER A 15 4.42 17.01 -19.51
C SER A 15 3.42 16.80 -18.37
N LEU A 16 2.26 16.24 -18.72
CA LEU A 16 1.34 15.63 -17.76
C LEU A 16 2.07 14.46 -17.09
N SER A 17 2.80 14.76 -16.03
CA SER A 17 3.35 13.77 -15.12
C SER A 17 2.21 13.33 -14.20
N ALA A 18 1.24 12.62 -14.78
CA ALA A 18 0.29 11.82 -14.02
C ALA A 18 1.02 10.59 -13.48
N HIS A 19 1.97 10.81 -12.55
CA HIS A 19 2.45 9.74 -11.71
C HIS A 19 1.32 9.46 -10.72
N ALA A 20 0.48 8.46 -11.02
CA ALA A 20 -0.22 7.79 -9.93
C ALA A 20 0.89 7.27 -9.02
N ALA A 21 1.06 7.90 -7.85
CA ALA A 21 1.96 7.39 -6.82
C ALA A 21 1.41 6.03 -6.41
N SER A 22 1.93 4.98 -7.04
CA SER A 22 1.53 3.61 -6.71
C SER A 22 2.13 3.23 -5.38
N HIS A 23 1.33 2.56 -4.55
CA HIS A 23 1.80 2.05 -3.28
C HIS A 23 2.41 0.64 -3.41
N VAL A 24 2.42 0.08 -4.63
CA VAL A 24 2.97 -1.25 -4.89
C VAL A 24 4.44 -1.33 -4.47
N GLY A 25 4.76 -2.37 -3.70
CA GLY A 25 6.09 -2.61 -3.13
C GLY A 25 6.32 -1.90 -1.79
N GLN A 26 5.43 -0.99 -1.36
CA GLN A 26 5.53 -0.40 -0.03
C GLN A 26 5.08 -1.39 1.04
N CYS A 27 5.66 -1.24 2.22
CA CYS A 27 5.33 -2.05 3.38
C CYS A 27 4.40 -1.30 4.32
N VAL A 28 3.45 -2.01 4.91
CA VAL A 28 2.46 -1.45 5.81
C VAL A 28 2.23 -2.34 7.02
N PHE A 29 1.88 -1.74 8.15
CA PHE A 29 1.51 -2.44 9.38
C PHE A 29 0.14 -1.93 9.87
N PRO A 30 -0.73 -2.80 10.42
CA PRO A 30 -2.00 -2.38 10.97
C PRO A 30 -1.87 -1.21 11.95
N LYS A 31 -2.73 -0.21 11.85
CA LYS A 31 -2.78 0.85 12.87
C LYS A 31 -3.10 0.23 14.22
N THR A 32 -2.23 0.47 15.20
CA THR A 32 -2.38 -0.08 16.55
C THR A 32 -2.40 1.00 17.62
N LYS A 33 -2.88 0.61 18.79
CA LYS A 33 -2.78 1.35 20.04
C LYS A 33 -2.35 0.40 21.16
N VAL A 34 -1.89 0.96 22.27
CA VAL A 34 -1.62 0.19 23.48
C VAL A 34 -2.97 -0.17 24.14
N GLY A 35 -3.22 -1.47 24.28
CA GLY A 35 -4.37 -2.04 24.97
C GLY A 35 -4.07 -2.37 26.43
N ALA A 36 -4.97 -3.13 27.06
CA ALA A 36 -4.77 -3.63 28.42
C ALA A 36 -3.49 -4.47 28.53
N GLY A 37 -2.74 -4.28 29.61
CA GLY A 37 -1.49 -5.02 29.86
C GLY A 37 -0.33 -4.63 28.94
N GLY A 38 -0.38 -3.49 28.26
CA GLY A 38 0.72 -2.99 27.42
C GLY A 38 0.80 -3.62 26.02
N ARG A 39 -0.08 -4.57 25.69
CA ARG A 39 -0.08 -5.23 24.37
C ARG A 39 -0.64 -4.32 23.28
N LEU A 40 -0.06 -4.37 22.09
CA LEU A 40 -0.63 -3.73 20.91
C LEU A 40 -1.96 -4.38 20.50
N VAL A 41 -2.93 -3.55 20.16
CA VAL A 41 -4.22 -3.96 19.60
C VAL A 41 -4.58 -3.05 18.42
N MET A 42 -5.30 -3.54 17.43
CA MET A 42 -5.77 -2.70 16.33
C MET A 42 -6.63 -1.54 16.85
N THR A 43 -6.48 -0.35 16.26
CA THR A 43 -7.28 0.83 16.65
C THR A 43 -8.77 0.62 16.43
N HIS A 44 -9.12 -0.13 15.38
CA HIS A 44 -10.46 -0.63 15.05
C HIS A 44 -10.34 -1.96 14.29
N PRO A 45 -11.44 -2.73 14.13
CA PRO A 45 -11.44 -3.89 13.25
C PRO A 45 -11.04 -3.50 11.83
N ILE A 46 -10.09 -4.22 11.25
CA ILE A 46 -9.69 -4.09 9.84
C ILE A 46 -10.35 -5.22 9.06
N TYR A 47 -10.93 -4.91 7.90
CA TYR A 47 -11.56 -5.91 7.05
C TYR A 47 -10.72 -6.21 5.82
N VAL A 48 -10.61 -7.51 5.52
CA VAL A 48 -10.00 -8.04 4.31
C VAL A 48 -11.09 -8.53 3.37
N PHE A 49 -11.15 -7.93 2.19
CA PHE A 49 -12.10 -8.22 1.13
C PHE A 49 -11.52 -9.23 0.14
N ALA A 50 -12.36 -10.13 -0.36
CA ALA A 50 -11.95 -11.14 -1.36
C ALA A 50 -11.64 -10.54 -2.74
N GLY A 51 -12.06 -9.30 -3.00
CA GLY A 51 -11.83 -8.58 -4.25
C GLY A 51 -11.65 -7.07 -4.06
N PRO A 52 -11.30 -6.33 -5.11
CA PRO A 52 -11.01 -4.89 -5.07
C PRO A 52 -12.27 -4.03 -4.96
N SER A 53 -13.18 -4.37 -4.04
CA SER A 53 -14.42 -3.66 -3.78
C SER A 53 -14.86 -3.84 -2.34
N THR A 54 -15.36 -2.78 -1.73
CA THR A 54 -15.94 -2.80 -0.38
C THR A 54 -17.25 -3.59 -0.30
N SER A 55 -17.83 -3.94 -1.45
CA SER A 55 -19.02 -4.80 -1.55
C SER A 55 -18.66 -6.29 -1.68
N ALA A 56 -17.38 -6.63 -1.87
CA ALA A 56 -16.95 -8.02 -1.93
C ALA A 56 -17.10 -8.71 -0.56
N PRO A 57 -17.26 -10.05 -0.53
CA PRO A 57 -17.21 -10.81 0.73
C PRO A 57 -15.97 -10.45 1.53
N LYS A 58 -16.12 -10.32 2.85
CA LYS A 58 -15.06 -9.86 3.74
C LYS A 58 -14.98 -10.67 5.02
N HIS A 59 -13.79 -10.69 5.60
CA HIS A 59 -13.52 -11.21 6.93
C HIS A 59 -12.68 -10.19 7.72
N ALA A 60 -12.63 -10.33 9.04
CA ALA A 60 -11.76 -9.49 9.87
C ALA A 60 -10.31 -9.95 9.74
N LEU A 61 -9.37 -9.01 9.66
CA LEU A 61 -7.95 -9.28 9.78
C LEU A 61 -7.65 -9.72 11.22
N THR A 62 -6.98 -10.86 11.37
CA THR A 62 -6.68 -11.44 12.69
C THR A 62 -5.21 -11.35 13.09
N SER A 63 -4.34 -10.88 12.18
CA SER A 63 -2.89 -10.79 12.41
C SER A 63 -2.44 -9.35 12.62
N LEU A 64 -1.53 -9.16 13.58
CA LEU A 64 -0.73 -7.96 13.76
C LEU A 64 0.66 -8.21 13.16
N ALA A 65 0.73 -8.20 11.83
CA ALA A 65 1.95 -8.45 11.07
C ALA A 65 2.17 -7.37 10.01
N ALA A 66 3.38 -7.26 9.48
CA ALA A 66 3.67 -6.44 8.33
C ALA A 66 3.15 -7.09 7.03
N PHE A 67 2.82 -6.26 6.04
CA PHE A 67 2.38 -6.68 4.73
C PHE A 67 3.03 -5.83 3.65
N THR A 68 3.23 -6.41 2.47
CA THR A 68 3.58 -5.65 1.26
C THR A 68 2.33 -5.41 0.43
N ILE A 69 2.25 -4.22 -0.18
CA ILE A 69 1.20 -3.90 -1.15
C ILE A 69 1.59 -4.45 -2.52
N LYS A 70 0.73 -5.29 -3.11
CA LYS A 70 0.94 -5.89 -4.44
C LYS A 70 0.16 -5.21 -5.56
N ALA A 71 -0.95 -4.57 -5.23
CA ALA A 71 -1.79 -3.87 -6.21
C ALA A 71 -2.60 -2.76 -5.54
N ASP A 72 -2.93 -1.73 -6.31
CA ASP A 72 -3.83 -0.64 -5.93
C ASP A 72 -5.18 -0.80 -6.64
N ALA A 73 -6.26 -0.35 -6.01
CA ALA A 73 -7.60 -0.31 -6.58
C ALA A 73 -8.36 0.97 -6.17
N PRO A 74 -9.39 1.38 -6.93
CA PRO A 74 -10.22 2.53 -6.59
C PRO A 74 -10.79 2.46 -5.17
N GLY A 75 -11.03 3.62 -4.57
CA GLY A 75 -11.55 3.71 -3.21
C GLY A 75 -10.50 3.47 -2.12
N GLY A 76 -9.20 3.55 -2.47
CA GLY A 76 -8.10 3.39 -1.51
C GLY A 76 -7.90 1.95 -1.04
N LEU A 77 -8.33 0.98 -1.85
CA LEU A 77 -8.11 -0.44 -1.58
C LEU A 77 -6.75 -0.88 -2.11
N VAL A 78 -6.05 -1.68 -1.33
CA VAL A 78 -4.75 -2.25 -1.67
C VAL A 78 -4.78 -3.76 -1.47
N GLN A 79 -4.13 -4.51 -2.35
CA GLN A 79 -3.96 -5.95 -2.17
C GLN A 79 -2.74 -6.21 -1.28
N LEU A 80 -2.97 -6.87 -0.15
CA LEU A 80 -1.94 -7.22 0.81
C LEU A 80 -1.39 -8.62 0.53
N VAL A 81 -0.07 -8.73 0.60
CA VAL A 81 0.64 -10.00 0.67
C VAL A 81 1.51 -10.06 1.91
N THR A 82 1.77 -11.27 2.40
CA THR A 82 2.72 -11.52 3.48
C THR A 82 4.15 -11.13 3.10
N VAL A 83 4.93 -10.78 4.11
CA VAL A 83 6.37 -10.51 4.03
C VAL A 83 7.15 -11.76 4.46
N PRO A 84 8.48 -11.83 4.24
CA PRO A 84 9.31 -12.84 4.90
C PRO A 84 9.18 -12.73 6.42
N ASP A 85 9.18 -13.85 7.13
CA ASP A 85 9.03 -13.90 8.59
C ASP A 85 10.31 -14.40 9.25
N ASN A 86 11.08 -13.49 9.86
CA ASN A 86 12.38 -13.81 10.43
C ASN A 86 12.32 -14.68 11.69
N ASP A 87 11.13 -14.91 12.26
CA ASP A 87 10.95 -15.82 13.38
C ASP A 87 10.86 -17.29 12.92
N LEU A 88 10.75 -17.54 11.61
CA LEU A 88 10.72 -18.88 11.03
C LEU A 88 12.12 -19.38 10.61
N PRO A 89 12.37 -20.70 10.65
CA PRO A 89 13.62 -21.29 10.14
C PRO A 89 13.89 -21.01 8.65
N ASN A 90 12.83 -20.78 7.88
CA ASN A 90 12.91 -20.32 6.49
C ASN A 90 11.97 -19.10 6.33
N PRO A 91 12.50 -17.88 6.44
CA PRO A 91 11.69 -16.66 6.41
C PRO A 91 10.86 -16.49 5.14
N ASP A 92 11.41 -16.90 4.00
CA ASP A 92 10.74 -16.75 2.70
C ASP A 92 9.61 -17.75 2.47
N SER A 93 9.49 -18.79 3.31
CA SER A 93 8.49 -19.86 3.13
C SER A 93 7.04 -19.37 3.15
N VAL A 94 6.79 -18.21 3.76
CA VAL A 94 5.46 -17.60 3.88
C VAL A 94 5.31 -16.34 3.05
N ALA A 95 6.37 -15.80 2.45
CA ALA A 95 6.36 -14.51 1.76
C ALA A 95 5.50 -14.53 0.48
N GLY A 96 4.89 -13.38 0.15
CA GLY A 96 4.13 -13.19 -1.08
C GLY A 96 2.75 -13.87 -1.13
N LYS A 97 2.32 -14.53 -0.04
CA LYS A 97 0.99 -15.12 0.06
C LYS A 97 -0.07 -14.02 0.11
N VAL A 98 -1.06 -14.12 -0.77
CA VAL A 98 -2.17 -13.16 -0.83
C VAL A 98 -3.05 -13.30 0.41
N ILE A 99 -3.21 -12.19 1.13
CA ILE A 99 -4.15 -12.07 2.25
C ILE A 99 -5.52 -11.62 1.73
N GLY A 100 -5.53 -10.62 0.84
CA GLY A 100 -6.72 -10.08 0.21
C GLY A 100 -6.62 -8.57 0.04
N TRP A 101 -7.76 -7.90 -0.14
CA TRP A 101 -7.82 -6.45 -0.32
C TRP A 101 -8.19 -5.76 0.99
N ALA A 102 -7.58 -4.63 1.31
CA ALA A 102 -7.92 -3.86 2.51
C ALA A 102 -7.83 -2.35 2.23
N LYS A 103 -8.44 -1.51 3.08
CA LYS A 103 -8.30 -0.07 2.95
C LYS A 103 -6.93 0.37 3.44
N LEU A 104 -6.18 1.08 2.60
CA LEU A 104 -4.85 1.59 2.96
C LEU A 104 -4.90 2.51 4.19
N SER A 105 -6.01 3.23 4.39
CA SER A 105 -6.22 4.10 5.56
C SER A 105 -6.11 3.39 6.91
N ASP A 106 -6.26 2.07 6.93
CA ASP A 106 -6.26 1.26 8.15
C ASP A 106 -4.83 0.86 8.57
N PHE A 107 -3.82 1.26 7.81
CA PHE A 107 -2.42 0.88 8.01
C PHE A 107 -1.51 2.11 8.07
N ASP A 108 -0.37 1.93 8.73
CA ASP A 108 0.76 2.85 8.72
C ASP A 108 1.86 2.30 7.79
N PHE A 109 2.47 3.19 7.01
CA PHE A 109 3.63 2.82 6.20
C PHE A 109 4.82 2.48 7.10
N GLN A 110 5.54 1.44 6.70
CA GLN A 110 6.78 1.02 7.34
C GLN A 110 7.95 1.31 6.41
N GLU A 111 9.09 1.63 7.02
CA GLU A 111 10.38 1.57 6.34
C GLU A 111 10.61 0.15 5.82
N LEU A 112 11.18 -0.01 4.62
CA LEU A 112 11.38 -1.34 4.02
C LEU A 112 12.20 -2.29 4.90
N ARG A 113 13.13 -1.76 5.71
CA ARG A 113 13.93 -2.54 6.68
C ARG A 113 13.10 -3.18 7.80
N ASN A 114 11.89 -2.68 8.05
CA ASN A 114 10.95 -3.17 9.06
C ASN A 114 9.86 -4.05 8.43
N CYS A 115 10.07 -4.52 7.20
CA CYS A 115 9.13 -5.34 6.44
C CYS A 115 9.45 -6.83 6.62
N ASN A 116 9.33 -7.33 7.84
CA ASN A 116 9.66 -8.70 8.22
C ASN A 116 8.95 -9.16 9.51
#